data_AF-A0A4U0FDH9-F1
#
_entry.id   AF-A0A4U0FDH9-F1
#
_cell.length_a   1.000
_cell.length_b   1.000
_cell.length_c   1.000
_cell.angle_alpha   90.00
_cell.angle_beta   90.00
_cell.angle_gamma   90.00
#
_symmetry.space_group_name_H-M   'P 1'
#
loop_
_entity.id
_entity.type
_entity.pdbx_description
1 polymer ?
#
loop_
_entity_poly.entity_id
_entity_poly.type
_entity_poly.pdbx_seq_one_letter_code
_entity_poly.pdbx_strand_id
1 'polypeptide(L)'
;MAKFRVVVLEQEPMAPDHPFREMEQVILTPHTAWYSEQSERELKRKVAQNASDVLTGYYPLYLVNPAVQRVVDLKVKQTEQSL
;
A
#
# COMPACT_ATOMS: atom_id res chain seq x y z
N MET A 1 1.96 -31.67 12.23
CA MET A 1 2.78 -30.48 12.57
C MET A 1 2.18 -29.25 11.92
N ALA A 2 2.22 -28.10 12.59
CA ALA A 2 1.70 -26.83 12.06
C ALA A 2 2.73 -26.14 11.15
N LYS A 3 2.26 -25.40 10.13
CA LYS A 3 3.09 -24.57 9.23
C LYS A 3 2.77 -23.09 9.45
N PHE A 4 3.78 -22.24 9.35
CA PHE A 4 3.67 -20.79 9.45
C PHE A 4 3.88 -20.14 8.08
N ARG A 5 3.12 -19.08 7.79
CA ARG A 5 3.24 -18.34 6.54
C ARG A 5 3.78 -16.94 6.82
N VAL A 6 4.87 -16.59 6.15
CA VAL A 6 5.54 -15.29 6.32
C VAL A 6 5.46 -14.53 5.01
N VAL A 7 4.92 -13.31 5.07
CA VAL A 7 4.67 -12.44 3.91
C VAL A 7 5.56 -11.21 3.87
N VAL A 8 6.20 -10.85 4.98
CA VAL A 8 7.05 -9.67 5.12
C VAL A 8 8.32 -10.06 5.87
N LEU A 9 9.44 -9.43 5.55
CA LEU A 9 10.72 -9.61 6.22
C LEU A 9 11.29 -8.24 6.60
N GLU A 10 12.13 -8.21 7.64
CA GLU A 10 12.80 -6.96 8.05
C GLU A 10 13.74 -6.43 6.95
N GLN A 11 14.50 -7.33 6.32
CA GLN A 11 15.34 -7.02 5.17
C GLN A 11 14.76 -7.65 3.91
N GLU A 12 14.48 -6.81 2.93
CA GLU A 12 14.00 -7.21 1.61
C GLU A 12 14.95 -6.69 0.51
N PRO A 13 15.31 -7.54 -0.49
CA PRO A 13 14.99 -8.96 -0.61
C PRO A 13 15.70 -9.84 0.43
N MET A 14 15.17 -11.04 0.68
CA MET A 14 15.69 -11.97 1.69
C MET A 14 17.17 -12.33 1.43
N ALA A 15 18.00 -12.22 2.46
CA ALA A 15 19.40 -12.64 2.41
C ALA A 15 19.55 -14.13 2.00
N PRO A 16 20.59 -14.50 1.22
CA PRO A 16 20.80 -15.87 0.75
C PRO A 16 20.89 -16.93 1.84
N ASP A 17 21.43 -16.55 2.98
CA ASP A 17 21.73 -17.36 4.17
C ASP A 17 20.64 -17.25 5.27
N HIS A 18 19.48 -16.67 4.95
CA HIS A 18 18.41 -16.47 5.92
C HIS A 18 17.86 -17.80 6.46
N PRO A 19 17.79 -18.02 7.79
CA PRO A 19 17.43 -19.31 8.40
C PRO A 19 16.10 -19.90 7.93
N PHE A 20 15.12 -19.05 7.61
CA PHE A 20 13.80 -19.48 7.13
C PHE A 20 13.83 -20.22 5.78
N ARG A 21 14.93 -20.15 5.01
CA ARG A 21 15.06 -20.92 3.75
C ARG A 21 15.16 -22.42 4.00
N GLU A 22 15.72 -22.82 5.13
CA GLU A 22 15.96 -24.23 5.50
C GLU A 22 14.86 -24.80 6.41
N MET A 23 13.85 -23.99 6.78
CA MET A 23 12.81 -24.39 7.72
C MET A 23 11.56 -24.95 7.01
N GLU A 24 11.36 -26.26 7.03
CA GLU A 24 10.20 -26.93 6.41
C GLU A 24 8.84 -26.50 6.97
N GLN A 25 8.81 -25.99 8.21
CA GLN A 25 7.62 -25.45 8.85
C GLN A 25 7.26 -24.03 8.39
N VAL A 26 8.08 -23.40 7.55
CA VAL A 26 7.88 -22.01 7.09
C VAL A 26 7.56 -21.99 5.60
N ILE A 27 6.47 -21.33 5.24
CA ILE A 27 6.11 -21.02 3.85
C ILE A 27 6.38 -19.53 3.63
N LEU A 28 7.33 -19.22 2.75
CA LEU A 28 7.70 -17.86 2.38
C LEU A 28 6.91 -17.40 1.16
N THR A 29 6.34 -16.20 1.24
CA THR A 29 5.76 -15.49 0.08
C THR A 29 6.42 -14.12 -0.03
N PRO A 30 6.97 -13.73 -1.20
CA PRO A 30 7.82 -12.56 -1.33
C PRO A 30 7.01 -11.24 -1.38
N HIS A 31 6.56 -10.74 -0.23
CA HIS A 31 5.81 -9.47 -0.10
C HIS A 31 4.62 -9.34 -1.06
N THR A 32 3.87 -10.43 -1.23
CA THR A 32 2.72 -10.48 -2.15
C THR A 32 1.37 -10.52 -1.43
N ALA A 33 1.31 -10.23 -0.13
CA ALA A 33 0.04 -10.20 0.62
C ALA A 33 -0.95 -9.14 0.09
N TRP A 34 -0.45 -8.07 -0.54
CA TRP A 34 -1.26 -7.03 -1.17
C TRP A 34 -1.86 -7.47 -2.52
N TYR A 35 -1.31 -8.51 -3.15
CA TYR A 35 -1.60 -8.83 -4.53
C TYR A 35 -2.87 -9.66 -4.69
N SER A 36 -3.79 -9.09 -5.45
CA SER A 36 -4.78 -9.78 -6.27
C SER A 36 -4.94 -8.94 -7.53
N GLU A 37 -5.45 -9.50 -8.63
CA GLU A 37 -5.68 -8.69 -9.84
C GLU A 37 -6.62 -7.50 -9.56
N GLN A 38 -7.60 -7.70 -8.68
CA GLN A 38 -8.50 -6.64 -8.26
C GLN A 38 -7.77 -5.57 -7.43
N SER A 39 -6.93 -5.98 -6.48
CA SER A 39 -6.13 -5.07 -5.66
C SER A 39 -5.17 -4.24 -6.52
N GLU A 40 -4.52 -4.85 -7.52
CA GLU A 40 -3.61 -4.14 -8.42
C GLU A 40 -4.35 -3.09 -9.26
N ARG A 41 -5.52 -3.45 -9.83
CA ARG A 41 -6.37 -2.51 -10.58
C ARG A 41 -6.81 -1.34 -9.70
N GLU A 42 -7.28 -1.62 -8.48
CA GLU A 42 -7.72 -0.59 -7.54
C GLU A 42 -6.56 0.31 -7.08
N LEU A 43 -5.38 -0.25 -6.84
CA LEU A 43 -4.18 0.52 -6.47
C LEU A 43 -3.85 1.53 -7.57
N LYS A 44 -3.74 1.07 -8.83
CA LYS A 44 -3.43 1.94 -9.97
C LYS A 44 -4.49 3.03 -10.16
N ARG A 45 -5.78 2.67 -10.08
CA ARG A 45 -6.90 3.60 -10.21
C ARG A 45 -6.86 4.69 -9.14
N LYS A 46 -6.70 4.30 -7.86
CA LYS A 46 -6.70 5.25 -6.73
C LYS A 46 -5.48 6.17 -6.74
N VAL A 47 -4.30 5.65 -7.10
CA VAL A 47 -3.09 6.46 -7.25
C VAL A 47 -3.27 7.49 -8.36
N ALA A 48 -3.76 7.08 -9.53
CA ALA A 48 -4.02 7.99 -10.65
C ALA A 48 -5.07 9.06 -10.29
N GLN A 49 -6.14 8.67 -9.59
CA GLN A 49 -7.17 9.62 -9.15
C GLN A 49 -6.62 10.64 -8.15
N ASN A 50 -5.85 10.21 -7.15
CA ASN A 50 -5.23 11.11 -6.18
C ASN A 50 -4.25 12.08 -6.85
N ALA A 51 -3.45 11.62 -7.81
CA ALA A 51 -2.55 12.48 -8.58
C ALA A 51 -3.33 13.51 -9.41
N SER A 52 -4.41 13.08 -10.08
CA SER A 52 -5.31 13.96 -10.83
C SER A 52 -5.96 15.01 -9.93
N ASP A 53 -6.42 14.62 -8.74
CA ASP A 53 -7.03 15.54 -7.77
C ASP A 53 -6.05 16.67 -7.40
N VAL A 54 -4.80 16.34 -7.06
CA VAL A 54 -3.77 17.34 -6.76
C VAL A 54 -3.50 18.26 -7.94
N LEU A 55 -3.34 17.70 -9.15
CA LEU A 55 -3.07 18.48 -10.37
C LEU A 55 -4.24 19.38 -10.78
N THR A 56 -5.46 19.05 -10.35
CA THR A 56 -6.68 19.84 -10.62
C THR A 56 -7.05 20.78 -9.46
N GLY A 57 -6.18 20.90 -8.45
CA GLY A 57 -6.35 21.87 -7.36
C GLY A 57 -7.16 21.33 -6.16
N TYR A 58 -7.27 20.01 -6.01
CA TYR A 58 -7.99 19.36 -4.92
C TYR A 58 -7.05 18.55 -4.02
N TYR A 59 -7.37 18.47 -2.73
CA TYR A 59 -6.70 17.50 -1.87
C TYR A 59 -7.04 16.07 -2.31
N PRO A 60 -6.05 15.15 -2.29
CA PRO A 60 -6.31 13.75 -2.60
C PRO A 60 -7.17 13.13 -1.49
N LEU A 61 -8.04 12.18 -1.85
CA LEU A 61 -8.94 11.52 -0.90
C LEU A 61 -8.19 10.83 0.25
N TYR A 62 -7.04 10.22 -0.04
CA TYR A 62 -6.23 9.45 0.91
C TYR A 62 -5.01 10.26 1.40
N LEU A 63 -5.22 11.46 1.95
CA LEU A 63 -4.14 12.32 2.46
C LEU A 63 -3.61 11.81 3.81
N VAL A 64 -2.36 11.34 3.83
CA VAL A 64 -1.72 10.79 5.04
C VAL A 64 -0.99 11.83 5.89
N ASN A 65 -0.49 12.91 5.27
CA ASN A 65 0.23 13.98 5.96
C ASN A 65 -0.62 15.28 6.01
N PRO A 66 -1.44 15.53 7.05
CA PRO A 66 -2.29 16.71 7.12
C PRO A 66 -1.52 18.02 7.25
N ALA A 67 -0.27 17.99 7.71
CA ALA A 67 0.54 19.20 7.88
C ALA A 67 0.80 19.92 6.54
N VAL A 68 0.68 19.20 5.41
CA VAL A 68 0.81 19.80 4.07
C VAL A 68 -0.24 20.89 3.81
N GLN A 69 -1.39 20.84 4.49
CA GLN A 69 -2.46 21.84 4.34
C GLN A 69 -2.05 23.22 4.86
N ARG A 70 -0.96 23.31 5.63
CA ARG A 70 -0.42 24.59 6.12
C ARG A 70 0.47 25.28 5.09
N VAL A 71 0.93 24.55 4.07
CA VAL A 71 1.92 25.02 3.08
C VAL A 71 1.40 25.00 1.64
N VAL A 72 0.28 24.32 1.39
CA VAL A 72 -0.41 24.32 0.08
C VAL A 72 -1.87 24.67 0.30
N ASP A 73 -2.44 25.46 -0.61
CA ASP A 73 -3.87 25.79 -0.64
C ASP A 73 -4.57 25.01 -1.77
N LEU A 74 -5.34 23.98 -1.42
CA LEU A 74 -6.14 23.15 -2.33
C LEU A 74 -7.58 23.06 -1.83
N LYS A 75 -8.50 22.73 -2.73
CA LYS A 75 -9.92 22.57 -2.39
C LYS A 75 -10.19 21.17 -1.84
N VAL A 76 -11.09 21.07 -0.86
CA VAL A 76 -11.61 19.76 -0.42
C VAL A 76 -12.68 19.30 -1.40
N LYS A 77 -12.55 18.06 -1.90
CA LYS A 77 -13.56 17.46 -2.77
C LYS A 77 -14.73 16.97 -1.90
N GLN A 78 -15.96 17.31 -2.26
CA GLN A 78 -17.13 16.72 -1.60
C GLN A 78 -17.22 15.25 -2.01
N THR A 79 -17.07 14.34 -1.05
CA THR A 79 -17.25 12.91 -1.28
C THR A 79 -18.67 12.48 -0.93
N GLU A 80 -19.30 11.70 -1.79
CA GLU A 80 -20.65 11.12 -1.61
C GLU A 80 -20.75 10.09 -0.46
N GLN A 81 -19.76 10.02 0.44
CA GLN A 81 -19.74 9.12 1.60
C GLN A 81 -20.41 9.72 2.85
N SER A 82 -21.23 10.76 2.67
CA SER A 82 -22.01 11.43 3.74
C SER A 82 -23.51 11.15 3.61
N LEU A 83 -23.88 9.93 3.22
CA LEU A 83 -25.25 9.40 3.30
C LEU A 83 -25.27 8.19 4.23
#